data_AF-R7C520-F1
#
_entry.id   AF-R7C520-F1
#
_cell.length_a   1.000
_cell.length_b   1.000
_cell.length_c   1.000
_cell.angle_alpha   90.00
_cell.angle_beta   90.00
_cell.angle_gamma   90.00
#
_symmetry.space_group_name_H-M   'P 1'
#
loop_
_entity.id
_entity.type
_entity.pdbx_description
1 polymer ?
#
loop_
_entity_poly.entity_id
_entity_poly.type
_entity_poly.pdbx_seq_one_letter_code
_entity_poly.pdbx_strand_id
1 'polypeptide(L)'
;MNRKVFYTILGMTILCGLVFFRSGNSLAANQTGIVTASSLNVRTGAGTSYDILQYNNANVLLAKEDKVTILEKLSGWYQVSFVKDNTTLTGFVSSNYIAIEQASTAVPAPTVTPASTSEPTITYRYETSYQPVSVGAKVLKKSKLYKANGKSVYKVGRKKMSLAKGKKIKVIGEKTLKGKKWFHVSFTYKKKKRKAYLQNKYVKLTAGKGIYAQIFNVKKAANIRKKKGTGSAYKKVGGKKVSIAKKAAVTIVSDVAVKSTRWYKLRFNYKGKTYTGYSNAKYVKLAKKPVTKKVAVVAMSDAQFEQAMKNEGFPESYKQSLRALHSAYPYWQFKAYKTGLDWNTAVTEESKTGVNLISNERAKAWKSTEKDAYDASTGKWKVFDGSTWVAASKAAVAYFMDPRNYLNDRSIYMFELLEYQSQYQTKSGVNTILSNTPFYNKKFSYTDVNTGAAKTMYYVTAFMEAAKISKASPYHLASRVKQEVVTSATTTSTAVTGTVSSYPGIYNFYNIGATSSSTPVLNGLKWASNKKAGTYLRPWTDPYRSIVGGAQYISSGYIAKGQNTCYLEKFNVTSYKRYSHQYMTNVEAAYEESIKTKKAYAGMMDKSPLVFSIPVYENMPAANSPMPK
;
A
#
# COMPACT_ATOMS: atom_id res chain seq x y z
N MET A 1 2.57 42.74 -22.09
CA MET A 1 3.36 42.42 -20.87
C MET A 1 2.72 41.23 -20.15
N ASN A 2 2.92 40.00 -20.64
CA ASN A 2 2.29 38.79 -20.08
C ASN A 2 3.36 37.90 -19.44
N ARG A 3 3.39 37.89 -18.10
CA ARG A 3 4.27 37.04 -17.28
C ARG A 3 3.85 35.57 -17.43
N LYS A 4 4.61 34.78 -18.19
CA LYS A 4 4.60 33.32 -18.10
C LYS A 4 5.19 32.90 -16.76
N VAL A 5 4.33 32.45 -15.85
CA VAL A 5 4.72 31.85 -14.57
C VAL A 5 5.29 30.46 -14.87
N PHE A 6 6.62 30.34 -14.87
CA PHE A 6 7.29 29.04 -14.85
C PHE A 6 7.03 28.37 -13.50
N TYR A 7 6.18 27.35 -13.49
CA TYR A 7 6.10 26.43 -12.36
C TYR A 7 7.34 25.52 -12.40
N THR A 8 8.34 25.83 -11.57
CA THR A 8 9.45 24.92 -11.28
C THR A 8 8.87 23.71 -10.56
N ILE A 9 8.53 22.67 -11.32
CA ILE A 9 8.21 21.35 -10.78
C ILE A 9 9.55 20.80 -10.28
N LEU A 10 9.71 20.78 -8.95
CA LEU A 10 10.82 20.11 -8.28
C LEU A 10 10.66 18.60 -8.56
N GLY A 11 11.21 18.15 -9.69
CA GLY A 11 11.27 16.75 -10.08
C GLY A 11 11.97 15.96 -9.00
N MET A 12 11.27 14.96 -8.49
CA MET A 12 11.77 14.06 -7.45
C MET A 12 12.64 13.01 -8.13
N THR A 13 13.87 13.38 -8.49
CA THR A 13 14.93 12.40 -8.84
C THR A 13 15.31 11.66 -7.56
N ILE A 14 14.51 10.66 -7.20
CA ILE A 14 15.05 9.53 -6.47
C ILE A 14 15.96 8.82 -7.46
N LEU A 15 17.19 8.64 -7.02
CA LEU A 15 18.26 7.94 -7.68
C LEU A 15 17.77 6.55 -8.11
N CYS A 16 17.29 6.40 -9.35
CA CYS A 16 17.66 5.22 -10.11
C CYS A 16 19.19 5.29 -10.16
N GLY A 17 19.86 4.56 -9.26
CA GLY A 17 21.30 4.43 -9.28
C GLY A 17 21.73 4.01 -10.67
N LEU A 18 22.30 4.95 -11.42
CA LEU A 18 23.24 4.69 -12.50
C LEU A 18 24.43 3.96 -11.87
N VAL A 19 24.28 2.65 -11.70
CA VAL A 19 25.44 1.76 -11.74
C VAL A 19 25.70 1.54 -13.21
N PHE A 20 26.86 1.99 -13.69
CA PHE A 20 27.35 1.63 -15.01
C PHE A 20 27.34 0.10 -15.12
N PHE A 21 26.43 -0.45 -15.92
CA PHE A 21 26.56 -1.79 -16.46
C PHE A 21 26.91 -1.65 -17.92
N ARG A 22 28.08 -2.18 -18.29
CA ARG A 22 28.45 -2.43 -19.67
C ARG A 22 27.33 -3.25 -20.32
N SER A 23 26.92 -2.83 -21.50
CA SER A 23 25.96 -3.52 -22.36
C SER A 23 26.40 -4.96 -22.63
N GLY A 24 25.47 -5.90 -22.45
CA GLY A 24 25.61 -7.29 -22.89
C GLY A 24 25.05 -8.29 -21.88
N ASN A 25 23.79 -8.68 -22.06
CA ASN A 25 23.27 -10.06 -22.04
C ASN A 25 21.86 -10.17 -21.44
N SER A 26 21.02 -10.90 -22.19
CA SER A 26 19.75 -11.47 -21.78
C SER A 26 19.88 -12.17 -20.41
N LEU A 27 18.89 -12.00 -19.53
CA LEU A 27 18.85 -12.72 -18.25
C LEU A 27 17.51 -13.44 -18.06
N ALA A 28 17.53 -14.72 -18.42
CA ALA A 28 17.12 -15.84 -17.57
C ALA A 28 18.05 -17.00 -17.94
N ALA A 29 18.87 -17.58 -17.06
CA ALA A 29 18.61 -18.01 -15.69
C ALA A 29 19.85 -17.87 -14.75
N ASN A 30 19.69 -18.17 -13.46
CA ASN A 30 20.77 -18.35 -12.47
C ASN A 30 20.41 -19.60 -11.65
N GLN A 31 20.38 -20.76 -12.31
CA GLN A 31 20.12 -22.07 -11.70
C GLN A 31 21.41 -22.89 -11.65
N THR A 32 21.69 -23.59 -10.55
CA THR A 32 22.81 -24.53 -10.50
C THR A 32 22.45 -25.79 -11.30
N GLY A 33 23.26 -26.11 -12.29
CA GLY A 33 23.25 -27.35 -13.04
C GLY A 33 24.40 -28.26 -12.60
N ILE A 34 24.16 -29.57 -12.62
CA ILE A 34 25.15 -30.61 -12.35
C ILE A 34 25.34 -31.41 -13.65
N VAL A 35 26.58 -31.57 -14.07
CA VAL A 35 26.93 -32.34 -15.27
C VAL A 35 26.68 -33.82 -15.03
N THR A 36 25.89 -34.47 -15.89
CA THR A 36 25.54 -35.90 -15.75
C THR A 36 26.39 -36.83 -16.63
N ALA A 37 27.09 -36.28 -17.63
CA ALA A 37 27.98 -37.03 -18.52
C ALA A 37 29.37 -37.20 -17.90
N SER A 38 30.06 -38.32 -18.21
CA SER A 38 31.45 -38.55 -17.80
C SER A 38 32.42 -37.49 -18.32
N SER A 39 32.14 -36.96 -19.51
CA SER A 39 32.86 -35.85 -20.11
C SER A 39 31.92 -35.05 -21.02
N LEU A 40 31.84 -33.74 -20.80
CA LEU A 40 30.96 -32.84 -21.53
C LEU A 40 31.76 -31.69 -22.15
N ASN A 41 31.76 -31.62 -23.48
CA ASN A 41 32.40 -30.53 -24.22
C ASN A 41 31.65 -29.21 -23.99
N VAL A 42 32.40 -28.17 -23.63
CA VAL A 42 31.90 -26.79 -23.60
C VAL A 42 32.19 -26.14 -24.94
N ARG A 43 31.19 -25.55 -25.58
CA ARG A 43 31.31 -24.96 -26.93
C ARG A 43 31.21 -23.44 -26.91
N THR A 44 31.69 -22.80 -27.98
CA THR A 44 31.63 -21.34 -28.15
C THR A 44 30.25 -20.82 -28.56
N GLY A 45 29.32 -21.71 -28.96
CA GLY A 45 27.93 -21.37 -29.30
C GLY A 45 26.95 -22.56 -29.12
N ALA A 46 25.64 -22.26 -29.19
CA ALA A 46 24.57 -23.23 -28.98
C ALA A 46 24.34 -24.12 -30.22
N GLY A 47 25.11 -25.20 -30.34
CA GLY A 47 25.02 -26.17 -31.44
C GLY A 47 26.27 -27.04 -31.55
N THR A 48 26.17 -28.21 -32.17
CA THR A 48 27.32 -29.10 -32.42
C THR A 48 28.26 -28.59 -33.51
N SER A 49 27.80 -27.62 -34.31
CA SER A 49 28.58 -26.94 -35.36
C SER A 49 29.53 -25.85 -34.84
N TYR A 50 29.46 -25.50 -33.56
CA TYR A 50 30.38 -24.54 -32.94
C TYR A 50 31.61 -25.24 -32.37
N ASP A 51 32.75 -24.57 -32.43
CA ASP A 51 34.01 -25.07 -31.89
C ASP A 51 33.92 -25.36 -30.38
N ILE A 52 34.75 -26.30 -29.92
CA ILE A 52 34.95 -26.54 -28.49
C ILE A 52 35.74 -25.35 -27.93
N LEU A 53 35.26 -24.80 -26.81
CA LEU A 53 35.92 -23.72 -26.10
C LEU A 53 37.34 -24.17 -25.72
N GLN A 54 38.34 -23.35 -26.05
CA GLN A 54 39.73 -23.59 -25.64
C GLN A 54 40.12 -22.69 -24.47
N TYR A 55 40.89 -23.23 -23.54
CA TYR A 55 41.50 -22.51 -22.44
C TYR A 55 42.88 -23.12 -22.17
N ASN A 56 43.93 -22.28 -22.11
CA ASN A 56 45.32 -22.71 -21.98
C ASN A 56 45.75 -23.78 -23.01
N ASN A 57 45.43 -23.54 -24.29
CA ASN A 57 45.74 -24.43 -25.43
C ASN A 57 45.16 -25.85 -25.33
N ALA A 58 44.13 -26.05 -24.50
CA ALA A 58 43.41 -27.31 -24.37
C ALA A 58 41.91 -27.12 -24.50
N ASN A 59 41.22 -28.15 -24.98
CA ASN A 59 39.76 -28.18 -25.02
C ASN A 59 39.18 -28.13 -23.60
N VAL A 60 38.12 -27.34 -23.42
CA VAL A 60 37.42 -27.25 -22.14
C VAL A 60 36.33 -28.31 -22.09
N LEU A 61 36.53 -29.27 -21.18
CA LEU A 61 35.54 -30.28 -20.83
C LEU A 61 35.13 -30.09 -19.37
N LEU A 62 33.87 -30.43 -19.07
CA LEU A 62 33.34 -30.58 -17.72
C LEU A 62 33.19 -32.07 -17.42
N ALA A 63 33.58 -32.47 -16.21
CA ALA A 63 33.44 -33.83 -15.71
C ALA A 63 32.06 -34.07 -15.10
N LYS A 64 31.70 -35.33 -14.91
CA LYS A 64 30.48 -35.70 -14.17
C LYS A 64 30.50 -35.08 -12.76
N GLU A 65 29.36 -34.61 -12.31
CA GLU A 65 29.13 -33.90 -11.04
C GLU A 65 29.69 -32.46 -10.99
N ASP A 66 30.36 -31.97 -12.03
CA ASP A 66 30.78 -30.56 -12.09
C ASP A 66 29.56 -29.64 -11.99
N LYS A 67 29.70 -28.62 -11.16
CA LYS A 67 28.66 -27.61 -10.94
C LYS A 67 28.85 -26.44 -11.88
N VAL A 68 27.76 -26.06 -12.53
CA VAL A 68 27.72 -24.91 -13.43
C VAL A 68 26.55 -24.00 -13.12
N THR A 69 26.69 -22.73 -13.43
CA THR A 69 25.60 -21.76 -13.34
C THR A 69 24.92 -21.58 -14.68
N ILE A 70 23.66 -21.99 -14.71
CA ILE A 70 22.51 -21.66 -15.55
C ILE A 70 22.35 -20.32 -16.27
N LEU A 71 23.32 -19.68 -16.93
CA LEU A 71 23.17 -18.30 -17.44
C LEU A 71 22.02 -18.08 -18.43
N GLU A 72 21.81 -18.99 -19.39
CA GLU A 72 20.74 -18.87 -20.40
C GLU A 72 20.18 -20.22 -20.82
N LYS A 73 18.88 -20.29 -21.12
CA LYS A 73 18.24 -21.49 -21.70
C LYS A 73 17.82 -21.24 -23.14
N LEU A 74 18.43 -21.98 -24.06
CA LEU A 74 18.10 -22.01 -25.48
C LEU A 74 17.53 -23.39 -25.84
N SER A 75 16.91 -23.52 -27.02
CA SER A 75 16.29 -24.79 -27.44
C SER A 75 17.34 -25.93 -27.51
N GLY A 76 17.38 -26.79 -26.50
CA GLY A 76 18.31 -27.93 -26.39
C GLY A 76 19.72 -27.60 -25.85
N TRP A 77 19.98 -26.35 -25.45
CA TRP A 77 21.30 -25.89 -25.00
C TRP A 77 21.20 -24.95 -23.80
N TYR A 78 22.19 -25.02 -22.92
CA TYR A 78 22.38 -24.06 -21.83
C TYR A 78 23.66 -23.27 -22.04
N GLN A 79 23.59 -21.95 -21.89
CA GLN A 79 24.78 -21.15 -21.63
C GLN A 79 25.10 -21.28 -20.15
N VAL A 80 26.34 -21.63 -19.82
CA VAL A 80 26.76 -21.93 -18.46
C VAL A 80 28.02 -21.17 -18.06
N SER A 81 28.12 -20.83 -16.78
CA SER A 81 29.32 -20.28 -16.14
C SER A 81 29.90 -21.27 -15.15
N PHE A 82 31.22 -21.44 -15.13
CA PHE A 82 31.92 -22.35 -14.23
C PHE A 82 33.33 -21.86 -13.94
N VAL A 83 33.97 -22.37 -12.88
CA VAL A 83 35.32 -21.99 -12.48
C VAL A 83 36.29 -23.09 -12.91
N LYS A 84 37.35 -22.71 -13.63
CA LYS A 84 38.48 -23.57 -13.98
C LYS A 84 39.78 -22.80 -13.69
N ASP A 85 40.68 -23.38 -12.92
CA ASP A 85 41.96 -22.76 -12.51
C ASP A 85 41.77 -21.34 -11.93
N ASN A 86 40.83 -21.19 -10.98
CA ASN A 86 40.43 -19.91 -10.36
C ASN A 86 39.93 -18.82 -11.32
N THR A 87 39.70 -19.16 -12.59
CA THR A 87 39.15 -18.27 -13.61
C THR A 87 37.72 -18.66 -13.93
N THR A 88 36.82 -17.68 -13.99
CA THR A 88 35.43 -17.93 -14.41
C THR A 88 35.36 -17.96 -15.92
N LEU A 89 34.95 -19.09 -16.49
CA LEU A 89 34.73 -19.28 -17.92
C LEU A 89 33.24 -19.39 -18.21
N THR A 90 32.86 -19.06 -19.45
CA THR A 90 31.49 -19.20 -19.95
C THR A 90 31.48 -19.91 -21.30
N GLY A 91 30.46 -20.73 -21.54
CA GLY A 91 30.27 -21.43 -22.81
C GLY A 91 28.96 -22.17 -22.87
N PHE A 92 28.73 -22.93 -23.94
CA PHE A 92 27.46 -23.61 -24.21
C PHE A 92 27.60 -25.12 -24.07
N VAL A 93 26.62 -25.74 -23.42
CA VAL A 93 26.54 -27.19 -23.21
C VAL A 93 25.16 -27.71 -23.59
N SER A 94 25.06 -28.95 -24.04
CA SER A 94 23.77 -29.57 -24.35
C SER A 94 22.94 -29.73 -23.07
N SER A 95 21.68 -29.32 -23.11
CA SER A 95 20.79 -29.39 -21.94
C SER A 95 20.52 -30.82 -21.47
N ASN A 96 20.72 -31.81 -22.34
CA ASN A 96 20.50 -33.23 -22.04
C ASN A 96 21.49 -33.78 -20.99
N TYR A 97 22.63 -33.11 -20.80
CA TYR A 97 23.69 -33.55 -19.90
C TYR A 97 23.82 -32.69 -18.64
N ILE A 98 22.79 -31.89 -18.33
CA ILE A 98 22.76 -31.02 -17.17
C ILE A 98 21.50 -31.31 -16.35
N ALA A 99 21.68 -31.95 -15.19
CA ALA A 99 20.64 -32.08 -14.19
C ALA A 99 20.51 -30.77 -13.41
N ILE A 100 19.32 -30.20 -13.35
CA ILE A 100 19.07 -28.99 -12.57
C ILE A 100 18.84 -29.41 -11.12
N GLU A 101 19.63 -28.87 -10.19
CA GLU A 101 19.52 -29.17 -8.77
C GLU A 101 18.15 -28.68 -8.25
N GLN A 102 17.17 -29.58 -8.14
CA GLN A 102 15.93 -29.33 -7.41
C GLN A 102 16.16 -29.63 -5.93
N ALA A 103 15.79 -28.69 -5.06
CA ALA A 103 15.94 -28.86 -3.63
C ALA A 103 15.04 -29.98 -3.09
N SER A 104 15.64 -31.12 -2.69
CA SER A 104 15.01 -32.14 -1.84
C SER A 104 16.04 -33.07 -1.16
N THR A 105 16.30 -32.78 0.13
CA THR A 105 16.46 -33.64 1.33
C THR A 105 17.26 -34.97 1.38
N ALA A 106 17.98 -35.10 2.53
CA ALA A 106 18.58 -36.26 3.23
C ALA A 106 20.02 -36.66 2.76
N VAL A 107 21.08 -36.80 3.59
CA VAL A 107 21.37 -37.54 4.86
C VAL A 107 22.66 -36.94 5.53
N PRO A 108 23.19 -37.40 6.70
CA PRO A 108 22.76 -37.30 8.11
C PRO A 108 23.52 -36.20 8.93
N ALA A 109 23.10 -36.02 10.19
CA ALA A 109 23.41 -34.90 11.08
C ALA A 109 24.85 -34.84 11.66
N PRO A 110 25.39 -33.62 11.88
CA PRO A 110 26.03 -33.25 13.12
C PRO A 110 25.01 -32.58 14.04
N THR A 111 25.06 -32.96 15.32
CA THR A 111 24.17 -32.49 16.38
C THR A 111 24.21 -30.96 16.51
N VAL A 112 23.16 -30.30 16.04
CA VAL A 112 22.85 -28.90 16.39
C VAL A 112 21.43 -28.80 16.89
N THR A 113 21.33 -28.24 18.09
CA THR A 113 20.14 -27.87 18.84
C THR A 113 19.04 -27.28 17.93
N PRO A 114 17.79 -27.78 17.99
CA PRO A 114 16.76 -27.45 17.02
C PRO A 114 16.40 -25.96 17.06
N ALA A 115 16.64 -25.27 15.95
CA ALA A 115 16.00 -24.00 15.65
C ALA A 115 14.50 -24.26 15.41
N SER A 116 13.68 -23.61 16.23
CA SER A 116 12.22 -23.62 16.20
C SER A 116 11.66 -23.58 14.78
N THR A 117 10.97 -24.65 14.39
CA THR A 117 10.06 -24.68 13.24
C THR A 117 8.94 -23.67 13.50
N SER A 118 9.03 -22.47 12.92
CA SER A 118 7.96 -21.49 13.05
C SER A 118 6.71 -22.01 12.36
N GLU A 119 5.66 -22.26 13.13
CA GLU A 119 4.32 -22.57 12.63
C GLU A 119 3.89 -21.58 11.52
N PRO A 120 3.10 -22.03 10.52
CA PRO A 120 2.58 -21.14 9.48
C PRO A 120 1.86 -19.96 10.13
N THR A 121 2.38 -18.75 9.90
CA THR A 121 1.79 -17.56 10.48
C THR A 121 0.44 -17.29 9.81
N ILE A 122 -0.65 -17.63 10.48
CA ILE A 122 -2.01 -17.29 10.02
C ILE A 122 -2.07 -15.76 9.90
N THR A 123 -2.16 -15.26 8.68
CA THR A 123 -2.41 -13.83 8.45
C THR A 123 -3.90 -13.57 8.64
N TYR A 124 -4.24 -12.46 9.29
CA TYR A 124 -5.63 -12.12 9.57
C TYR A 124 -6.00 -10.82 8.86
N ARG A 125 -7.25 -10.75 8.38
CA ARG A 125 -7.88 -9.50 7.96
C ARG A 125 -8.86 -8.98 9.01
N TYR A 126 -9.01 -7.66 9.08
CA TYR A 126 -10.03 -7.01 9.90
C TYR A 126 -11.22 -6.59 9.04
N GLU A 127 -12.36 -7.25 9.25
CA GLU A 127 -13.62 -6.88 8.60
C GLU A 127 -14.43 -5.97 9.51
N THR A 128 -14.89 -4.83 9.00
CA THR A 128 -15.77 -3.92 9.74
C THR A 128 -17.22 -4.07 9.29
N SER A 129 -18.06 -4.59 10.17
CA SER A 129 -19.52 -4.58 10.01
C SER A 129 -20.16 -3.51 10.90
N TYR A 130 -21.42 -3.17 10.67
CA TYR A 130 -22.12 -2.14 11.43
C TYR A 130 -23.35 -2.69 12.13
N GLN A 131 -23.28 -2.82 13.45
CA GLN A 131 -24.43 -3.23 14.26
C GLN A 131 -25.48 -2.11 14.27
N PRO A 132 -26.76 -2.43 13.95
CA PRO A 132 -27.81 -1.42 13.90
C PRO A 132 -28.07 -0.81 15.29
N VAL A 133 -28.62 0.41 15.31
CA VAL A 133 -29.07 1.04 16.56
C VAL A 133 -30.19 0.18 17.16
N SER A 134 -30.01 -0.28 18.39
CA SER A 134 -31.03 -0.97 19.17
C SER A 134 -30.81 -0.70 20.65
N VAL A 135 -31.48 0.33 21.17
CA VAL A 135 -31.27 0.85 22.53
C VAL A 135 -32.54 0.67 23.35
N GLY A 136 -32.47 -0.02 24.48
CA GLY A 136 -33.60 -0.11 25.42
C GLY A 136 -33.97 1.28 25.94
N ALA A 137 -35.26 1.55 26.11
CA ALA A 137 -35.73 2.83 26.65
C ALA A 137 -37.08 2.70 27.37
N LYS A 138 -37.40 3.69 28.19
CA LYS A 138 -38.69 3.83 28.89
C LYS A 138 -39.37 5.14 28.51
N VAL A 139 -40.69 5.11 28.39
CA VAL A 139 -41.52 6.30 28.14
C VAL A 139 -41.69 7.10 29.44
N LEU A 140 -41.43 8.41 29.40
CA LEU A 140 -41.43 9.29 30.58
C LEU A 140 -42.83 9.85 30.93
N LYS A 141 -43.67 10.08 29.91
CA LYS A 141 -45.04 10.57 30.04
C LYS A 141 -45.90 9.95 28.95
N LYS A 142 -47.19 9.72 29.22
CA LYS A 142 -48.15 9.25 28.19
C LYS A 142 -48.08 10.16 26.96
N SER A 143 -47.72 9.60 25.81
CA SER A 143 -47.39 10.38 24.61
C SER A 143 -47.90 9.73 23.33
N LYS A 144 -48.43 10.55 22.42
CA LYS A 144 -48.86 10.13 21.08
C LYS A 144 -47.67 9.68 20.24
N LEU A 145 -47.88 8.67 19.41
CA LEU A 145 -46.92 8.20 18.42
C LEU A 145 -47.19 8.86 17.07
N TYR A 146 -46.13 9.05 16.27
CA TYR A 146 -46.20 9.75 15.00
C TYR A 146 -45.61 8.94 13.85
N LYS A 147 -46.04 9.24 12.62
CA LYS A 147 -45.44 8.74 11.37
C LYS A 147 -44.07 9.40 11.10
N ALA A 148 -43.41 8.98 10.02
CA ALA A 148 -42.11 9.50 9.60
C ALA A 148 -42.09 11.02 9.30
N ASN A 149 -43.23 11.64 8.98
CA ASN A 149 -43.31 13.09 8.78
C ASN A 149 -43.33 13.90 10.08
N GLY A 150 -43.48 13.26 11.26
CA GLY A 150 -43.54 13.94 12.56
C GLY A 150 -44.77 14.83 12.78
N LYS A 151 -45.72 14.85 11.84
CA LYS A 151 -46.99 15.60 11.90
C LYS A 151 -48.17 14.67 12.13
N SER A 152 -48.29 13.62 11.30
CA SER A 152 -49.41 12.69 11.35
C SER A 152 -49.27 11.70 12.51
N VAL A 153 -50.33 11.55 13.30
CA VAL A 153 -50.40 10.55 14.38
C VAL A 153 -50.35 9.14 13.76
N TYR A 154 -49.56 8.25 14.37
CA TYR A 154 -49.51 6.84 14.00
C TYR A 154 -50.80 6.14 14.46
N LYS A 155 -51.45 5.43 13.54
CA LYS A 155 -52.71 4.71 13.79
C LYS A 155 -52.52 3.21 13.54
N VAL A 156 -53.28 2.37 14.25
CA VAL A 156 -53.48 0.96 13.91
C VAL A 156 -54.97 0.78 13.67
N GLY A 157 -55.36 0.51 12.42
CA GLY A 157 -56.74 0.72 11.98
C GLY A 157 -57.15 2.19 12.18
N ARG A 158 -58.34 2.44 12.75
CA ARG A 158 -58.82 3.79 13.08
C ARG A 158 -58.24 4.35 14.39
N LYS A 159 -57.63 3.52 15.25
CA LYS A 159 -57.16 3.92 16.59
C LYS A 159 -55.87 4.74 16.54
N LYS A 160 -55.89 5.97 17.09
CA LYS A 160 -54.70 6.81 17.33
C LYS A 160 -53.85 6.19 18.44
N MET A 161 -52.57 5.93 18.16
CA MET A 161 -51.70 5.22 19.10
C MET A 161 -50.96 6.17 20.05
N SER A 162 -50.85 5.74 21.31
CA SER A 162 -50.02 6.39 22.35
C SER A 162 -49.34 5.32 23.19
N LEU A 163 -48.22 5.67 23.82
CA LEU A 163 -47.55 4.81 24.79
C LEU A 163 -47.73 5.37 26.20
N ALA A 164 -48.04 4.50 27.16
CA ALA A 164 -48.17 4.85 28.57
C ALA A 164 -46.82 5.19 29.21
N LYS A 165 -46.84 5.96 30.31
CA LYS A 165 -45.65 6.19 31.16
C LYS A 165 -45.09 4.84 31.63
N GLY A 166 -43.77 4.73 31.71
CA GLY A 166 -43.08 3.51 32.14
C GLY A 166 -42.97 2.40 31.08
N LYS A 167 -43.72 2.48 29.97
CA LYS A 167 -43.67 1.44 28.92
C LYS A 167 -42.25 1.26 28.39
N LYS A 168 -41.75 0.02 28.43
CA LYS A 168 -40.47 -0.39 27.84
C LYS A 168 -40.60 -0.44 26.31
N ILE A 169 -39.63 0.15 25.62
CA ILE A 169 -39.52 0.21 24.15
C ILE A 169 -38.06 0.04 23.72
N LYS A 170 -37.82 -0.14 22.42
CA LYS A 170 -36.47 -0.03 21.82
C LYS A 170 -36.40 1.19 20.91
N VAL A 171 -35.38 2.02 21.06
CA VAL A 171 -35.02 3.04 20.08
C VAL A 171 -34.14 2.39 19.03
N ILE A 172 -34.58 2.43 17.77
CA ILE A 172 -33.93 1.78 16.62
C ILE A 172 -33.33 2.78 15.62
N GLY A 173 -33.40 4.06 15.94
CA GLY A 173 -32.87 5.13 15.12
C GLY A 173 -33.33 6.49 15.61
N GLU A 174 -32.85 7.53 14.95
CA GLU A 174 -33.19 8.91 15.27
C GLU A 174 -33.18 9.80 14.03
N LYS A 175 -33.92 10.90 14.12
CA LYS A 175 -33.93 11.96 13.11
C LYS A 175 -34.17 13.31 13.76
N THR A 176 -33.83 14.37 13.04
CA THR A 176 -34.17 15.74 13.42
C THR A 176 -35.20 16.28 12.44
N LEU A 177 -36.31 16.81 12.95
CA LEU A 177 -37.35 17.48 12.15
C LEU A 177 -37.61 18.85 12.77
N LYS A 178 -37.46 19.93 11.98
CA LYS A 178 -37.65 21.32 12.43
C LYS A 178 -36.92 21.61 13.76
N GLY A 179 -35.64 21.24 13.84
CA GLY A 179 -34.82 21.41 15.06
C GLY A 179 -35.16 20.49 16.24
N LYS A 180 -36.24 19.69 16.16
CA LYS A 180 -36.66 18.76 17.22
C LYS A 180 -36.13 17.36 16.95
N LYS A 181 -35.58 16.73 17.99
CA LYS A 181 -35.05 15.37 17.92
C LYS A 181 -36.15 14.34 18.16
N TRP A 182 -36.27 13.38 17.25
CA TRP A 182 -37.24 12.29 17.29
C TRP A 182 -36.52 10.95 17.31
N PHE A 183 -37.00 10.03 18.14
CA PHE A 183 -36.59 8.64 18.14
C PHE A 183 -37.54 7.81 17.28
N HIS A 184 -36.96 6.96 16.42
CA HIS A 184 -37.66 5.86 15.80
C HIS A 184 -37.71 4.73 16.82
N VAL A 185 -38.91 4.35 17.25
CA VAL A 185 -39.13 3.41 18.34
C VAL A 185 -39.83 2.15 17.84
N SER A 186 -39.38 1.01 18.33
CA SER A 186 -40.01 -0.30 18.19
C SER A 186 -40.69 -0.67 19.50
N PHE A 187 -41.95 -1.11 19.42
CA PHE A 187 -42.77 -1.49 20.57
C PHE A 187 -43.72 -2.63 20.18
N THR A 188 -44.21 -3.37 21.18
CA THR A 188 -45.18 -4.46 20.97
C THR A 188 -46.60 -3.97 21.25
N TYR A 189 -47.52 -4.25 20.32
CA TYR A 189 -48.96 -4.00 20.46
C TYR A 189 -49.74 -5.17 19.86
N LYS A 190 -50.67 -5.75 20.64
CA LYS A 190 -51.43 -6.98 20.27
C LYS A 190 -50.51 -8.08 19.72
N LYS A 191 -49.49 -8.46 20.51
CA LYS A 191 -48.43 -9.45 20.19
C LYS A 191 -47.58 -9.16 18.93
N LYS A 192 -47.86 -8.11 18.15
CA LYS A 192 -47.10 -7.71 16.95
C LYS A 192 -46.10 -6.59 17.25
N LYS A 193 -44.89 -6.67 16.68
CA LYS A 193 -43.91 -5.57 16.70
C LYS A 193 -44.36 -4.47 15.75
N ARG A 194 -44.34 -3.23 16.24
CA ARG A 194 -44.73 -2.02 15.51
C ARG A 194 -43.60 -0.99 15.60
N LYS A 195 -43.50 -0.12 14.60
CA LYS A 195 -42.48 0.95 14.53
C LYS A 195 -43.17 2.29 14.32
N ALA A 196 -42.77 3.31 15.09
CA ALA A 196 -43.31 4.67 15.00
C ALA A 196 -42.29 5.69 15.54
N TYR A 197 -42.65 6.97 15.55
CA TYR A 197 -41.78 8.04 16.05
C TYR A 197 -42.32 8.67 17.34
N LEU A 198 -41.39 9.03 18.22
CA LEU A 198 -41.67 9.72 19.48
C LEU A 198 -40.58 10.78 19.75
N GLN A 199 -40.96 11.95 20.27
CA GLN A 199 -39.97 13.01 20.56
C GLN A 199 -39.03 12.57 21.69
N ASN A 200 -37.74 12.91 21.58
CA ASN A 200 -36.72 12.47 22.52
C ASN A 200 -36.99 12.90 23.98
N LYS A 201 -37.67 14.03 24.18
CA LYS A 201 -38.06 14.54 25.50
C LYS A 201 -38.98 13.61 26.29
N TYR A 202 -39.69 12.69 25.61
CA TYR A 202 -40.61 11.74 26.24
C TYR A 202 -40.01 10.35 26.44
N VAL A 203 -38.73 10.17 26.16
CA VAL A 203 -38.07 8.85 26.16
C VAL A 203 -36.80 8.93 26.98
N LYS A 204 -36.61 8.02 27.95
CA LYS A 204 -35.36 7.83 28.68
C LYS A 204 -34.66 6.57 28.20
N LEU A 205 -33.46 6.73 27.65
CA LEU A 205 -32.61 5.63 27.21
C LEU A 205 -32.10 4.84 28.42
N THR A 206 -31.95 3.54 28.24
CA THR A 206 -31.35 2.62 29.20
C THR A 206 -29.94 2.30 28.72
N ALA A 207 -28.93 2.83 29.41
CA ALA A 207 -27.55 2.80 28.94
C ALA A 207 -26.92 1.39 28.98
N GLY A 208 -27.28 0.54 29.95
CA GLY A 208 -26.67 -0.79 30.11
C GLY A 208 -25.13 -0.68 30.16
N LYS A 209 -24.43 -1.46 29.34
CA LYS A 209 -22.96 -1.41 29.15
C LYS A 209 -22.45 -0.14 28.42
N GLY A 210 -23.34 0.77 28.04
CA GLY A 210 -23.08 1.99 27.28
C GLY A 210 -23.62 1.92 25.85
N ILE A 211 -24.14 3.04 25.36
CA ILE A 211 -24.75 3.15 24.04
C ILE A 211 -23.78 3.84 23.07
N TYR A 212 -23.51 3.21 21.93
CA TYR A 212 -22.68 3.82 20.89
C TYR A 212 -23.37 5.03 20.25
N ALA A 213 -22.66 6.14 20.18
CA ALA A 213 -23.14 7.40 19.63
C ALA A 213 -21.98 8.20 19.02
N GLN A 214 -22.32 9.30 18.36
CA GLN A 214 -21.35 10.23 17.78
C GLN A 214 -21.73 11.67 18.10
N ILE A 215 -20.73 12.55 18.16
CA ILE A 215 -20.99 13.99 18.22
C ILE A 215 -21.60 14.46 16.89
N PHE A 216 -22.71 15.18 16.96
CA PHE A 216 -23.42 15.71 15.79
C PHE A 216 -23.94 17.12 16.06
N ASN A 217 -24.50 17.77 15.03
CA ASN A 217 -25.18 19.07 15.15
C ASN A 217 -24.36 20.16 15.84
N VAL A 218 -23.06 20.16 15.53
CA VAL A 218 -22.08 21.19 15.90
C VAL A 218 -21.31 21.60 14.65
N LYS A 219 -20.72 22.80 14.66
CA LYS A 219 -19.87 23.29 13.56
C LYS A 219 -18.57 22.49 13.47
N LYS A 220 -17.75 22.51 14.53
CA LYS A 220 -16.45 21.81 14.61
C LYS A 220 -16.40 20.75 15.70
N ALA A 221 -16.78 21.09 16.93
CA ALA A 221 -16.69 20.21 18.09
C ALA A 221 -17.75 20.53 19.14
N ALA A 222 -18.03 19.57 20.03
CA ALA A 222 -18.85 19.76 21.22
C ALA A 222 -17.96 19.91 22.46
N ASN A 223 -18.13 21.03 23.18
CA ASN A 223 -17.46 21.25 24.46
C ASN A 223 -18.10 20.37 25.55
N ILE A 224 -17.26 19.70 26.33
CA ILE A 224 -17.71 18.76 27.37
C ILE A 224 -17.77 19.45 28.73
N ARG A 225 -18.83 19.19 29.49
CA ARG A 225 -19.06 19.77 30.83
C ARG A 225 -18.73 18.78 31.95
N LYS A 226 -18.38 19.29 33.13
CA LYS A 226 -18.12 18.47 34.33
C LYS A 226 -19.40 17.85 34.87
N LYS A 227 -20.50 18.62 34.91
CA LYS A 227 -21.84 18.18 35.37
C LYS A 227 -22.89 18.46 34.29
N LYS A 228 -24.09 17.89 34.46
CA LYS A 228 -25.27 18.16 33.64
C LYS A 228 -25.74 19.62 33.86
N GLY A 229 -26.14 20.32 32.79
CA GLY A 229 -26.69 21.69 32.87
C GLY A 229 -25.85 22.75 32.14
N THR A 230 -26.52 23.80 31.66
CA THR A 230 -25.91 24.90 30.88
C THR A 230 -24.98 25.79 31.70
N GLY A 231 -25.20 25.92 33.00
CA GLY A 231 -24.31 26.67 33.91
C GLY A 231 -23.09 25.86 34.40
N SER A 232 -22.99 24.56 34.10
CA SER A 232 -21.89 23.74 34.62
C SER A 232 -20.56 24.07 33.94
N ALA A 233 -19.50 24.25 34.74
CA ALA A 233 -18.15 24.44 34.22
C ALA A 233 -17.72 23.36 33.20
N TYR A 234 -16.91 23.79 32.22
CA TYR A 234 -16.33 22.88 31.24
C TYR A 234 -15.32 21.91 31.88
N LYS A 235 -15.26 20.69 31.36
CA LYS A 235 -14.19 19.73 31.65
C LYS A 235 -12.90 20.30 31.08
N LYS A 236 -11.84 20.35 31.88
CA LYS A 236 -10.50 20.78 31.47
C LYS A 236 -9.51 19.62 31.66
N VAL A 237 -8.51 19.52 30.77
CA VAL A 237 -7.36 18.60 30.88
C VAL A 237 -6.13 19.40 30.46
N GLY A 238 -5.13 19.51 31.34
CA GLY A 238 -3.97 20.39 31.14
C GLY A 238 -4.37 21.85 30.88
N GLY A 239 -5.27 22.39 31.72
CA GLY A 239 -5.77 23.78 31.60
C GLY A 239 -6.76 24.06 30.45
N LYS A 240 -6.77 23.24 29.39
CA LYS A 240 -7.59 23.48 28.17
C LYS A 240 -8.95 22.78 28.23
N LYS A 241 -9.98 23.42 27.65
CA LYS A 241 -11.35 22.86 27.54
C LYS A 241 -11.33 21.58 26.69
N VAL A 242 -11.98 20.54 27.19
CA VAL A 242 -12.15 19.29 26.43
C VAL A 242 -13.23 19.48 25.37
N SER A 243 -12.83 19.38 24.11
CA SER A 243 -13.69 19.49 22.93
C SER A 243 -13.64 18.18 22.13
N ILE A 244 -14.80 17.61 21.82
CA ILE A 244 -14.89 16.39 21.02
C ILE A 244 -15.36 16.76 19.60
N ALA A 245 -14.56 16.43 18.59
CA ALA A 245 -14.83 16.78 17.20
C ALA A 245 -16.16 16.21 16.69
N LYS A 246 -16.78 16.89 15.72
CA LYS A 246 -17.95 16.40 14.98
C LYS A 246 -17.66 15.01 14.39
N LYS A 247 -18.65 14.11 14.41
CA LYS A 247 -18.56 12.69 14.00
C LYS A 247 -17.69 11.79 14.90
N ALA A 248 -16.96 12.33 15.88
CA ALA A 248 -16.17 11.49 16.77
C ALA A 248 -17.07 10.56 17.61
N ALA A 249 -16.60 9.33 17.80
CA ALA A 249 -17.31 8.30 18.54
C ALA A 249 -17.32 8.60 20.04
N VAL A 250 -18.48 8.43 20.67
CA VAL A 250 -18.68 8.57 22.11
C VAL A 250 -19.60 7.45 22.60
N THR A 251 -19.52 7.11 23.88
CA THR A 251 -20.44 6.17 24.53
C THR A 251 -21.35 6.92 25.48
N ILE A 252 -22.66 6.88 25.28
CA ILE A 252 -23.62 7.39 26.28
C ILE A 252 -23.68 6.36 27.41
N VAL A 253 -23.24 6.76 28.60
CA VAL A 253 -23.25 5.93 29.82
C VAL A 253 -24.38 6.30 30.76
N SER A 254 -24.97 7.50 30.61
CA SER A 254 -26.15 7.89 31.37
C SER A 254 -26.98 8.91 30.60
N ASP A 255 -28.29 8.84 30.81
CA ASP A 255 -29.28 9.70 30.18
C ASP A 255 -30.12 10.42 31.25
N VAL A 256 -29.89 11.72 31.37
CA VAL A 256 -30.40 12.55 32.47
C VAL A 256 -31.08 13.81 31.94
N ALA A 257 -32.03 14.35 32.70
CA ALA A 257 -32.70 15.60 32.39
C ALA A 257 -32.39 16.64 33.48
N VAL A 258 -32.29 17.90 33.07
CA VAL A 258 -32.30 19.07 33.96
C VAL A 258 -33.40 19.99 33.41
N LYS A 259 -34.47 20.16 34.19
CA LYS A 259 -35.73 20.77 33.71
C LYS A 259 -36.19 20.05 32.42
N SER A 260 -36.51 20.80 31.36
CA SER A 260 -36.92 20.27 30.04
C SER A 260 -35.76 19.84 29.13
N THR A 261 -34.50 20.08 29.53
CA THR A 261 -33.32 19.84 28.69
C THR A 261 -32.65 18.50 29.01
N ARG A 262 -32.41 17.68 27.98
CA ARG A 262 -31.75 16.38 28.13
C ARG A 262 -30.24 16.47 27.94
N TRP A 263 -29.53 15.71 28.76
CA TRP A 263 -28.08 15.63 28.81
C TRP A 263 -27.66 14.17 28.83
N TYR A 264 -26.56 13.87 28.15
CA TYR A 264 -25.92 12.57 28.21
C TYR A 264 -24.60 12.69 28.97
N LYS A 265 -24.37 11.78 29.92
CA LYS A 265 -23.02 11.50 30.40
C LYS A 265 -22.35 10.63 29.33
N LEU A 266 -21.25 11.13 28.80
CA LEU A 266 -20.46 10.51 27.75
C LEU A 266 -19.19 9.90 28.34
N ARG A 267 -18.76 8.77 27.80
CA ARG A 267 -17.40 8.22 27.90
C ARG A 267 -16.74 8.32 26.54
N PHE A 268 -15.49 8.78 26.48
CA PHE A 268 -14.78 9.07 25.24
C PHE A 268 -13.26 9.01 25.43
N ASN A 269 -12.51 8.76 24.36
CA ASN A 269 -11.06 8.87 24.36
C ASN A 269 -10.66 10.31 23.99
N TYR A 270 -9.73 10.89 24.73
CA TYR A 270 -9.15 12.19 24.47
C TYR A 270 -7.66 12.15 24.79
N LYS A 271 -6.80 12.46 23.80
CA LYS A 271 -5.34 12.41 23.92
C LYS A 271 -4.82 11.07 24.49
N GLY A 272 -5.34 9.96 23.98
CA GLY A 272 -4.92 8.60 24.36
C GLY A 272 -5.49 8.08 25.69
N LYS A 273 -6.20 8.91 26.47
CA LYS A 273 -6.80 8.51 27.75
C LYS A 273 -8.33 8.53 27.70
N THR A 274 -8.96 7.67 28.49
CA THR A 274 -10.44 7.61 28.59
C THR A 274 -10.95 8.59 29.64
N TYR A 275 -11.93 9.41 29.27
CA TYR A 275 -12.57 10.38 30.16
C TYR A 275 -14.10 10.25 30.14
N THR A 276 -14.73 10.87 31.14
CA THR A 276 -16.17 11.11 31.15
C THR A 276 -16.52 12.58 31.35
N GLY A 277 -17.71 12.96 30.87
CA GLY A 277 -18.28 14.29 31.04
C GLY A 277 -19.68 14.39 30.41
N TYR A 278 -20.28 15.57 30.43
CA TYR A 278 -21.66 15.77 29.97
C TYR A 278 -21.73 16.60 28.70
N SER A 279 -22.65 16.22 27.81
CA SER A 279 -23.02 17.00 26.63
C SER A 279 -24.54 17.06 26.48
N ASN A 280 -25.04 18.14 25.88
CA ASN A 280 -26.46 18.28 25.59
C ASN A 280 -26.86 17.19 24.56
N ALA A 281 -28.02 16.55 24.77
CA ALA A 281 -28.50 15.49 23.90
C ALA A 281 -28.68 15.94 22.43
N LYS A 282 -28.85 17.25 22.18
CA LYS A 282 -28.93 17.82 20.82
C LYS A 282 -27.60 17.78 20.05
N TYR A 283 -26.48 17.52 20.73
CA TYR A 283 -25.14 17.39 20.13
C TYR A 283 -24.65 15.94 20.03
N VAL A 284 -25.48 14.97 20.40
CA VAL A 284 -25.12 13.55 20.39
C VAL A 284 -26.17 12.74 19.63
N LYS A 285 -25.74 11.94 18.66
CA LYS A 285 -26.61 11.11 17.81
C LYS A 285 -26.31 9.63 18.01
N LEU A 286 -27.35 8.82 18.18
CA LEU A 286 -27.23 7.36 18.12
C LEU A 286 -26.75 6.94 16.74
N ALA A 287 -25.75 6.06 16.70
CA ALA A 287 -25.10 5.63 15.46
C ALA A 287 -25.00 4.10 15.42
N LYS A 288 -24.88 3.55 14.21
CA LYS A 288 -24.55 2.13 14.05
C LYS A 288 -23.16 1.89 14.64
N LYS A 289 -23.00 0.85 15.47
CA LYS A 289 -21.72 0.54 16.10
C LYS A 289 -20.83 -0.22 15.12
N PRO A 290 -19.67 0.31 14.71
CA PRO A 290 -18.71 -0.49 13.95
C PRO A 290 -18.23 -1.65 14.83
N VAL A 291 -18.23 -2.85 14.27
CA VAL A 291 -17.69 -4.07 14.87
C VAL A 291 -16.64 -4.60 13.93
N THR A 292 -15.40 -4.59 14.42
CA THR A 292 -14.26 -5.12 13.70
C THR A 292 -14.03 -6.55 14.14
N LYS A 293 -14.13 -7.51 13.20
CA LYS A 293 -13.83 -8.93 13.43
C LYS A 293 -12.46 -9.24 12.86
N LYS A 294 -11.62 -9.94 13.64
CA LYS A 294 -10.38 -10.54 13.16
C LYS A 294 -10.76 -11.87 12.50
N VAL A 295 -10.51 -11.99 11.19
CA VAL A 295 -10.84 -13.18 10.39
C VAL A 295 -9.56 -13.68 9.76
N ALA A 296 -9.31 -14.99 9.76
CA ALA A 296 -8.17 -15.55 9.04
C ALA A 296 -8.29 -15.18 7.55
N VAL A 297 -7.19 -14.78 6.93
CA VAL A 297 -7.16 -14.67 5.47
C VAL A 297 -7.09 -16.10 4.96
N VAL A 298 -8.19 -16.56 4.36
CA VAL A 298 -8.25 -17.85 3.68
C VAL A 298 -8.13 -17.58 2.18
N ALA A 299 -7.43 -18.45 1.48
CA ALA A 299 -7.41 -18.49 0.03
C ALA A 299 -8.84 -18.51 -0.54
N MET A 300 -9.07 -17.79 -1.64
CA MET A 300 -10.30 -17.99 -2.41
C MET A 300 -10.25 -19.36 -3.09
N SER A 301 -11.40 -20.04 -3.17
CA SER A 301 -11.57 -21.12 -4.16
C SER A 301 -11.69 -20.54 -5.56
N ASP A 302 -11.44 -21.35 -6.60
CA ASP A 302 -11.56 -20.92 -8.00
C ASP A 302 -12.93 -20.31 -8.31
N ALA A 303 -14.02 -20.88 -7.78
CA ALA A 303 -15.36 -20.34 -7.95
C ALA A 303 -15.54 -18.95 -7.29
N GLN A 304 -14.96 -18.76 -6.10
CA GLN A 304 -14.96 -17.45 -5.42
C GLN A 304 -14.08 -16.44 -6.15
N PHE A 305 -12.95 -16.89 -6.70
CA PHE A 305 -12.05 -16.08 -7.49
C PHE A 305 -12.73 -15.58 -8.78
N GLU A 306 -13.37 -16.47 -9.54
CA GLU A 306 -14.10 -16.10 -10.76
C GLU A 306 -15.25 -15.11 -10.46
N GLN A 307 -15.98 -15.33 -9.37
CA GLN A 307 -16.99 -14.37 -8.92
C GLN A 307 -16.37 -13.02 -8.52
N ALA A 308 -15.20 -13.01 -7.89
CA ALA A 308 -14.47 -11.78 -7.58
C ALA A 308 -14.03 -11.05 -8.85
N MET A 309 -13.47 -11.75 -9.85
CA MET A 309 -13.08 -11.16 -11.14
C MET A 309 -14.28 -10.55 -11.88
N LYS A 310 -15.43 -11.22 -11.84
CA LYS A 310 -16.70 -10.70 -12.37
C LYS A 310 -17.17 -9.45 -11.63
N ASN A 311 -17.11 -9.45 -10.29
CA ASN A 311 -17.54 -8.30 -9.47
C ASN A 311 -16.64 -7.07 -9.66
N GLU A 312 -15.34 -7.27 -9.84
CA GLU A 312 -14.38 -6.22 -10.20
C GLU A 312 -14.53 -5.80 -11.68
N GLY A 313 -15.20 -6.62 -12.50
CA GLY A 313 -15.48 -6.36 -13.90
C GLY A 313 -14.25 -6.48 -14.81
N PHE A 314 -13.31 -7.37 -14.50
CA PHE A 314 -12.15 -7.59 -15.38
C PHE A 314 -12.58 -8.12 -16.77
N PRO A 315 -12.04 -7.57 -17.87
CA PRO A 315 -12.24 -8.13 -19.21
C PRO A 315 -11.67 -9.54 -19.33
N GLU A 316 -12.20 -10.36 -20.24
CA GLU A 316 -11.73 -11.74 -20.46
C GLU A 316 -10.23 -11.82 -20.79
N SER A 317 -9.71 -10.85 -21.53
CA SER A 317 -8.28 -10.76 -21.90
C SER A 317 -7.32 -10.65 -20.72
N TYR A 318 -7.80 -10.39 -19.50
CA TYR A 318 -7.00 -10.38 -18.28
C TYR A 318 -7.04 -11.71 -17.54
N LYS A 319 -8.14 -12.46 -17.64
CA LYS A 319 -8.49 -13.51 -16.68
C LYS A 319 -7.56 -14.71 -16.72
N GLN A 320 -7.04 -15.08 -17.89
CA GLN A 320 -6.10 -16.22 -18.00
C GLN A 320 -4.86 -16.01 -17.13
N SER A 321 -4.22 -14.85 -17.25
CA SER A 321 -3.03 -14.52 -16.45
C SER A 321 -3.36 -14.38 -14.96
N LEU A 322 -4.51 -13.78 -14.63
CA LEU A 322 -4.96 -13.65 -13.24
C LEU A 322 -5.27 -15.01 -12.60
N ARG A 323 -5.82 -15.98 -13.35
CA ARG A 323 -6.00 -17.37 -12.87
C ARG A 323 -4.66 -18.03 -12.56
N ALA A 324 -3.67 -17.91 -13.45
CA ALA A 324 -2.34 -18.46 -13.21
C ALA A 324 -1.71 -17.88 -11.93
N LEU A 325 -1.83 -16.57 -11.74
CA LEU A 325 -1.38 -15.89 -10.54
C LEU A 325 -2.15 -16.31 -9.28
N HIS A 326 -3.47 -16.47 -9.37
CA HIS A 326 -4.28 -16.95 -8.24
C HIS A 326 -3.89 -18.36 -7.82
N SER A 327 -3.68 -19.25 -8.78
CA SER A 327 -3.25 -20.62 -8.53
C SER A 327 -1.88 -20.67 -7.84
N ALA A 328 -0.93 -19.83 -8.27
CA ALA A 328 0.40 -19.75 -7.67
C ALA A 328 0.40 -19.03 -6.31
N TYR A 329 -0.45 -18.02 -6.16
CA TYR A 329 -0.50 -17.11 -5.00
C TYR A 329 -1.93 -16.93 -4.49
N PRO A 330 -2.47 -17.93 -3.77
CA PRO A 330 -3.90 -18.01 -3.48
C PRO A 330 -4.40 -16.95 -2.48
N TYR A 331 -3.50 -16.23 -1.82
CA TYR A 331 -3.81 -15.11 -0.91
C TYR A 331 -3.76 -13.74 -1.58
N TRP A 332 -3.27 -13.66 -2.81
CA TRP A 332 -3.25 -12.41 -3.57
C TRP A 332 -4.66 -12.03 -4.02
N GLN A 333 -4.91 -10.72 -4.03
CA GLN A 333 -6.20 -10.16 -4.43
C GLN A 333 -5.98 -9.18 -5.57
N PHE A 334 -6.81 -9.28 -6.60
CA PHE A 334 -6.73 -8.44 -7.78
C PHE A 334 -7.96 -7.54 -7.81
N LYS A 335 -7.74 -6.23 -7.93
CA LYS A 335 -8.79 -5.22 -8.01
C LYS A 335 -8.67 -4.47 -9.31
N ALA A 336 -9.79 -4.26 -9.98
CA ALA A 336 -9.79 -3.50 -11.21
C ALA A 336 -9.79 -2.00 -10.88
N TYR A 337 -8.75 -1.30 -11.31
CA TYR A 337 -8.76 0.15 -11.34
C TYR A 337 -9.40 0.62 -12.65
N LYS A 338 -10.69 0.92 -12.61
CA LYS A 338 -11.43 1.47 -13.75
C LYS A 338 -10.95 2.89 -14.03
N THR A 339 -10.15 3.04 -15.08
CA THR A 339 -9.56 4.34 -15.43
C THR A 339 -10.63 5.32 -15.94
N GLY A 340 -11.66 4.81 -16.61
CA GLY A 340 -12.66 5.61 -17.34
C GLY A 340 -12.08 6.34 -18.54
N LEU A 341 -10.98 5.82 -19.10
CA LEU A 341 -10.25 6.41 -20.21
C LEU A 341 -10.26 5.46 -21.40
N ASP A 342 -10.53 6.02 -22.57
CA ASP A 342 -10.31 5.35 -23.84
C ASP A 342 -8.82 5.03 -24.02
N TRP A 343 -8.52 3.78 -24.38
CA TRP A 343 -7.16 3.27 -24.51
C TRP A 343 -6.33 4.07 -25.52
N ASN A 344 -6.86 4.32 -26.71
CA ASN A 344 -6.13 5.02 -27.77
C ASN A 344 -5.83 6.47 -27.38
N THR A 345 -6.78 7.11 -26.68
CA THR A 345 -6.59 8.44 -26.12
C THR A 345 -5.48 8.45 -25.07
N ALA A 346 -5.52 7.52 -24.11
CA ALA A 346 -4.51 7.44 -23.06
C ALA A 346 -3.10 7.18 -23.62
N VAL A 347 -2.96 6.25 -24.56
CA VAL A 347 -1.67 5.99 -25.24
C VAL A 347 -1.20 7.22 -26.00
N THR A 348 -2.10 7.95 -26.68
CA THR A 348 -1.74 9.15 -27.44
C THR A 348 -1.25 10.27 -26.52
N GLU A 349 -1.92 10.50 -25.39
CA GLU A 349 -1.51 11.51 -24.40
C GLU A 349 -0.16 11.17 -23.76
N GLU A 350 0.07 9.90 -23.42
CA GLU A 350 1.34 9.42 -22.88
C GLU A 350 2.47 9.37 -23.92
N SER A 351 2.15 9.31 -25.21
CA SER A 351 3.14 9.29 -26.31
C SER A 351 3.60 10.68 -26.75
N LYS A 352 3.11 11.75 -26.12
CA LYS A 352 3.62 13.10 -26.37
C LYS A 352 5.12 13.16 -26.08
N THR A 353 5.88 13.78 -26.98
CA THR A 353 7.33 13.89 -26.87
C THR A 353 7.74 14.57 -25.57
N GLY A 354 8.77 14.03 -24.92
CA GLY A 354 9.22 14.51 -23.61
C GLY A 354 8.45 13.99 -22.39
N VAL A 355 7.31 13.29 -22.56
CA VAL A 355 6.57 12.68 -21.44
C VAL A 355 7.19 11.35 -21.04
N ASN A 356 7.24 10.40 -21.98
CA ASN A 356 7.85 9.09 -21.79
C ASN A 356 9.16 9.01 -22.57
N LEU A 357 10.25 8.74 -21.85
CA LEU A 357 11.60 8.65 -22.39
C LEU A 357 12.11 7.22 -22.35
N ILE A 358 13.08 6.93 -23.20
CA ILE A 358 13.77 5.65 -23.29
C ILE A 358 15.25 5.87 -23.66
N SER A 359 16.11 4.90 -23.32
CA SER A 359 17.53 4.99 -23.68
C SER A 359 17.71 5.05 -25.20
N ASN A 360 18.57 5.96 -25.68
CA ASN A 360 18.91 6.08 -27.09
C ASN A 360 19.63 4.84 -27.65
N GLU A 361 20.20 4.00 -26.77
CA GLU A 361 20.81 2.72 -27.14
C GLU A 361 19.79 1.67 -27.58
N ARG A 362 18.49 1.86 -27.28
CA ARG A 362 17.44 0.95 -27.76
C ARG A 362 17.32 1.00 -29.29
N ALA A 363 16.86 -0.11 -29.85
CA ALA A 363 16.60 -0.23 -31.27
C ALA A 363 15.57 0.81 -31.77
N LYS A 364 15.61 1.12 -33.07
CA LYS A 364 14.79 2.17 -33.71
C LYS A 364 13.30 2.06 -33.38
N ALA A 365 12.74 0.84 -33.34
CA ALA A 365 11.31 0.61 -33.09
C ALA A 365 10.84 1.09 -31.70
N TRP A 366 11.76 1.23 -30.74
CA TRP A 366 11.46 1.71 -29.39
C TRP A 366 11.44 3.24 -29.28
N LYS A 367 11.96 3.95 -30.28
CA LYS A 367 12.20 5.40 -30.24
C LYS A 367 11.21 6.12 -31.15
N SER A 368 10.70 7.27 -30.71
CA SER A 368 9.74 8.05 -31.48
C SER A 368 10.37 8.60 -32.75
N THR A 369 9.64 8.55 -33.88
CA THR A 369 10.06 9.16 -35.15
C THR A 369 9.24 10.41 -35.49
N GLU A 370 8.47 10.93 -34.52
CA GLU A 370 7.77 12.21 -34.66
C GLU A 370 8.75 13.35 -34.97
N LYS A 371 8.27 14.36 -35.71
CA LYS A 371 9.11 15.44 -36.29
C LYS A 371 9.94 16.20 -35.25
N ASP A 372 9.46 16.31 -34.02
CA ASP A 372 10.12 17.00 -32.91
C ASP A 372 10.98 16.08 -32.02
N ALA A 373 11.02 14.77 -32.31
CA ALA A 373 11.83 13.76 -31.65
C ALA A 373 12.94 13.17 -32.55
N TYR A 374 12.77 13.19 -33.87
CA TYR A 374 13.69 12.57 -34.82
C TYR A 374 13.95 13.48 -36.03
N ASP A 375 15.23 13.70 -36.33
CA ASP A 375 15.66 14.38 -37.54
C ASP A 375 15.96 13.35 -38.63
N ALA A 376 15.07 13.28 -39.62
CA ALA A 376 15.19 12.35 -40.75
C ALA A 376 16.38 12.67 -41.68
N SER A 377 16.87 13.91 -41.69
CA SER A 377 17.99 14.31 -42.55
C SER A 377 19.34 13.84 -41.99
N THR A 378 19.49 13.86 -40.67
CA THR A 378 20.72 13.43 -39.99
C THR A 378 20.64 12.03 -39.40
N GLY A 379 19.43 11.45 -39.35
CA GLY A 379 19.18 10.15 -38.74
C GLY A 379 19.31 10.15 -37.21
N LYS A 380 19.27 11.33 -36.56
CA LYS A 380 19.51 11.49 -35.12
C LYS A 380 18.23 11.72 -34.33
N TRP A 381 18.17 11.14 -33.13
CA TRP A 381 17.11 11.42 -32.16
C TRP A 381 17.48 12.59 -31.27
N LYS A 382 16.49 13.44 -30.99
CA LYS A 382 16.61 14.53 -30.03
C LYS A 382 16.67 13.98 -28.61
N VAL A 383 17.67 14.42 -27.84
CA VAL A 383 17.80 14.12 -26.40
C VAL A 383 16.89 15.07 -25.62
N PHE A 384 16.10 14.51 -24.71
CA PHE A 384 15.16 15.25 -23.85
C PHE A 384 15.62 15.34 -22.39
N ASP A 385 16.44 14.39 -21.93
CA ASP A 385 16.96 14.35 -20.57
C ASP A 385 18.37 13.73 -20.53
N GLY A 386 19.23 14.27 -19.66
CA GLY A 386 20.64 13.93 -19.59
C GLY A 386 21.34 14.01 -20.97
N SER A 387 22.18 13.03 -21.26
CA SER A 387 22.90 12.91 -22.54
C SER A 387 22.37 11.80 -23.46
N THR A 388 21.49 10.91 -22.96
CA THR A 388 21.13 9.66 -23.66
C THR A 388 19.64 9.34 -23.68
N TRP A 389 18.76 10.13 -23.06
CA TRP A 389 17.32 9.82 -23.01
C TRP A 389 16.56 10.54 -24.13
N VAL A 390 15.86 9.76 -24.96
CA VAL A 390 15.08 10.23 -26.12
C VAL A 390 13.61 9.85 -25.97
N ALA A 391 12.72 10.46 -26.76
CA ALA A 391 11.29 10.14 -26.68
C ALA A 391 11.01 8.68 -27.09
N ALA A 392 10.20 7.97 -26.28
CA ALA A 392 9.75 6.62 -26.59
C ALA A 392 8.73 6.60 -27.74
N SER A 393 8.74 5.56 -28.56
CA SER A 393 7.75 5.40 -29.63
C SER A 393 6.36 5.12 -29.06
N LYS A 394 5.30 5.45 -29.82
CA LYS A 394 3.92 5.11 -29.44
C LYS A 394 3.73 3.61 -29.18
N ALA A 395 4.44 2.75 -29.92
CA ALA A 395 4.43 1.31 -29.72
C ALA A 395 5.08 0.90 -28.38
N ALA A 396 6.23 1.50 -28.03
CA ALA A 396 6.87 1.28 -26.74
C ALA A 396 5.97 1.74 -25.57
N VAL A 397 5.37 2.93 -25.68
CA VAL A 397 4.43 3.44 -24.67
C VAL A 397 3.22 2.51 -24.53
N ALA A 398 2.60 2.09 -25.62
CA ALA A 398 1.48 1.13 -25.58
C ALA A 398 1.86 -0.20 -24.92
N TYR A 399 3.05 -0.74 -25.24
CA TYR A 399 3.58 -1.95 -24.63
C TYR A 399 3.68 -1.86 -23.11
N PHE A 400 4.31 -0.80 -22.59
CA PHE A 400 4.48 -0.59 -21.14
C PHE A 400 3.22 -0.14 -20.40
N MET A 401 2.30 0.52 -21.10
CA MET A 401 1.01 0.87 -20.53
C MET A 401 0.06 -0.33 -20.44
N ASP A 402 0.19 -1.36 -21.27
CA ASP A 402 -0.78 -2.45 -21.33
C ASP A 402 -0.61 -3.38 -20.12
N PRO A 403 -1.54 -3.38 -19.14
CA PRO A 403 -1.33 -4.11 -17.90
C PRO A 403 -1.23 -5.63 -18.11
N ARG A 404 -1.83 -6.14 -19.20
CA ARG A 404 -1.87 -7.56 -19.54
C ARG A 404 -0.48 -8.15 -19.83
N ASN A 405 0.47 -7.31 -20.26
CA ASN A 405 1.87 -7.70 -20.47
C ASN A 405 2.61 -8.01 -19.16
N TYR A 406 2.08 -7.58 -18.02
CA TYR A 406 2.77 -7.61 -16.73
C TYR A 406 2.03 -8.43 -15.65
N LEU A 407 1.02 -9.20 -16.06
CA LEU A 407 0.28 -10.10 -15.17
C LEU A 407 1.03 -11.44 -15.00
N ASN A 408 2.22 -11.37 -14.41
CA ASN A 408 3.04 -12.52 -14.04
C ASN A 408 3.73 -12.27 -12.69
N ASP A 409 4.26 -13.34 -12.10
CA ASP A 409 4.85 -13.35 -10.75
C ASP A 409 6.09 -12.45 -10.60
N ARG A 410 6.68 -12.06 -11.72
CA ARG A 410 7.85 -11.18 -11.79
C ARG A 410 7.46 -9.70 -11.79
N SER A 411 6.46 -9.31 -12.57
CA SER A 411 6.18 -7.89 -12.88
C SER A 411 4.88 -7.32 -12.30
N ILE A 412 4.02 -8.17 -11.72
CA ILE A 412 2.74 -7.74 -11.16
C ILE A 412 2.87 -6.71 -10.02
N TYR A 413 4.03 -6.64 -9.36
CA TYR A 413 4.29 -5.67 -8.29
C TYR A 413 4.25 -4.21 -8.74
N MET A 414 4.30 -3.92 -10.04
CA MET A 414 4.03 -2.56 -10.53
C MET A 414 2.60 -2.11 -10.20
N PHE A 415 1.69 -3.05 -9.97
CA PHE A 415 0.31 -2.84 -9.56
C PHE A 415 0.07 -3.03 -8.06
N GLU A 416 1.10 -3.32 -7.25
CA GLU A 416 0.92 -3.48 -5.82
C GLU A 416 0.35 -2.20 -5.20
N LEU A 417 -0.72 -2.33 -4.42
CA LEU A 417 -1.39 -1.21 -3.79
C LEU A 417 -0.52 -0.65 -2.65
N LEU A 418 -0.01 0.57 -2.87
CA LEU A 418 0.91 1.27 -1.98
C LEU A 418 0.20 1.97 -0.81
N GLU A 419 -1.13 1.92 -0.74
CA GLU A 419 -1.91 2.43 0.40
C GLU A 419 -1.91 1.46 1.59
N TYR A 420 -2.02 2.02 2.80
CA TYR A 420 -2.10 1.21 4.01
C TYR A 420 -3.42 0.43 4.10
N GLN A 421 -3.30 -0.88 3.92
CA GLN A 421 -4.37 -1.84 4.09
C GLN A 421 -4.32 -2.46 5.48
N SER A 422 -4.81 -1.69 6.47
CA SER A 422 -4.81 -2.10 7.89
C SER A 422 -5.50 -3.42 8.19
N GLN A 423 -6.29 -3.92 7.25
CA GLN A 423 -6.90 -5.22 7.35
C GLN A 423 -5.83 -6.32 7.33
N TYR A 424 -4.88 -6.36 6.40
CA TYR A 424 -3.96 -7.49 6.22
C TYR A 424 -2.47 -7.15 6.38
N GLN A 425 -2.11 -5.86 6.38
CA GLN A 425 -0.72 -5.43 6.59
C GLN A 425 -0.43 -5.37 8.09
N THR A 426 0.43 -6.27 8.57
CA THR A 426 0.66 -6.50 10.00
C THR A 426 2.12 -6.29 10.40
N LYS A 427 2.38 -6.21 11.72
CA LYS A 427 3.76 -6.22 12.25
C LYS A 427 4.53 -7.46 11.80
N SER A 428 3.90 -8.63 11.83
CA SER A 428 4.56 -9.88 11.43
C SER A 428 4.98 -9.83 9.96
N GLY A 429 4.12 -9.40 9.04
CA GLY A 429 4.50 -9.28 7.62
C GLY A 429 5.62 -8.26 7.38
N VAL A 430 5.62 -7.13 8.09
CA VAL A 430 6.76 -6.19 8.05
C VAL A 430 8.04 -6.86 8.56
N ASN A 431 7.94 -7.63 9.64
CA ASN A 431 9.09 -8.34 10.20
C ASN A 431 9.65 -9.40 9.22
N THR A 432 8.77 -10.10 8.49
CA THR A 432 9.14 -11.01 7.41
C THR A 432 9.92 -10.29 6.31
N ILE A 433 9.45 -9.12 5.86
CA ILE A 433 10.17 -8.32 4.85
C ILE A 433 11.56 -7.92 5.34
N LEU A 434 11.65 -7.49 6.61
CA LEU A 434 12.90 -7.07 7.25
C LEU A 434 13.81 -8.25 7.64
N SER A 435 13.41 -9.50 7.47
CA SER A 435 14.28 -10.64 7.76
C SER A 435 15.57 -10.58 6.93
N ASN A 436 16.65 -11.11 7.50
CA ASN A 436 18.00 -11.02 6.97
C ASN A 436 18.46 -9.58 6.70
N THR A 437 18.08 -8.65 7.58
CA THR A 437 18.56 -7.26 7.57
C THR A 437 18.96 -6.82 8.98
N PRO A 438 19.76 -5.74 9.13
CA PRO A 438 20.10 -5.15 10.43
C PRO A 438 18.89 -4.63 11.22
N PHE A 439 17.70 -4.55 10.61
CA PHE A 439 16.48 -4.06 11.24
C PHE A 439 15.58 -5.18 11.80
N TYR A 440 15.87 -6.45 11.47
CA TYR A 440 15.08 -7.60 11.89
C TYR A 440 15.05 -7.77 13.42
N ASN A 441 13.85 -7.74 14.03
CA ASN A 441 13.68 -7.84 15.49
C ASN A 441 14.53 -6.83 16.31
N LYS A 442 15.00 -5.74 15.71
CA LYS A 442 15.83 -4.74 16.40
C LYS A 442 15.02 -3.56 16.94
N LYS A 443 15.53 -3.00 18.03
CA LYS A 443 15.05 -1.75 18.65
C LYS A 443 16.01 -0.61 18.36
N PHE A 444 15.49 0.61 18.44
CA PHE A 444 16.27 1.84 18.42
C PHE A 444 15.72 2.84 19.44
N SER A 445 16.56 3.79 19.85
CA SER A 445 16.20 4.89 20.75
C SER A 445 15.73 6.11 19.95
N TYR A 446 14.75 6.83 20.48
CA TYR A 446 14.23 8.07 19.88
C TYR A 446 13.65 9.00 20.94
N THR A 447 13.49 10.28 20.59
CA THR A 447 12.82 11.27 21.43
C THR A 447 11.36 11.40 21.04
N ASP A 448 10.43 11.08 21.95
CA ASP A 448 8.98 11.15 21.71
C ASP A 448 8.56 12.56 21.26
N VAL A 449 7.92 12.64 20.09
CA VAL A 449 7.54 13.92 19.47
C VAL A 449 6.49 14.71 20.26
N ASN A 450 5.74 14.07 21.15
CA ASN A 450 4.70 14.72 21.95
C ASN A 450 5.17 15.10 23.36
N THR A 451 6.06 14.30 23.96
CA THR A 451 6.49 14.49 25.35
C THR A 451 7.93 14.92 25.51
N GLY A 452 8.77 14.81 24.47
CA GLY A 452 10.20 15.10 24.55
C GLY A 452 11.02 14.06 25.33
N ALA A 453 10.41 12.94 25.73
CA ALA A 453 11.08 11.92 26.53
C ALA A 453 11.85 10.93 25.65
N ALA A 454 13.01 10.47 26.11
CA ALA A 454 13.72 9.36 25.49
C ALA A 454 12.91 8.06 25.62
N LYS A 455 12.76 7.33 24.53
CA LYS A 455 12.03 6.06 24.44
C LYS A 455 12.76 5.09 23.52
N THR A 456 12.38 3.81 23.61
CA THR A 456 12.80 2.78 22.67
C THR A 456 11.61 2.16 21.96
N MET A 457 11.79 1.73 20.71
CA MET A 457 10.79 0.96 19.97
C MET A 457 11.44 0.04 18.95
N TYR A 458 10.70 -0.98 18.50
CA TYR A 458 11.13 -1.82 17.39
C TYR A 458 10.97 -1.12 16.04
N TYR A 459 11.88 -1.37 15.09
CA TYR A 459 11.77 -0.90 13.69
C TYR A 459 10.41 -1.26 13.06
N VAL A 460 9.98 -2.51 13.23
CA VAL A 460 8.64 -2.96 12.79
C VAL A 460 7.50 -2.10 13.35
N THR A 461 7.62 -1.60 14.59
CA THR A 461 6.60 -0.73 15.16
C THR A 461 6.63 0.66 14.52
N ALA A 462 7.83 1.19 14.20
CA ALA A 462 7.98 2.46 13.52
C ALA A 462 7.35 2.45 12.11
N PHE A 463 7.56 1.39 11.32
CA PHE A 463 6.88 1.24 10.02
C PHE A 463 5.35 1.17 10.13
N MET A 464 4.83 0.47 11.14
CA MET A 464 3.38 0.43 11.36
C MET A 464 2.81 1.78 11.80
N GLU A 465 3.56 2.59 12.55
CA GLU A 465 3.17 3.96 12.90
C GLU A 465 3.25 4.90 11.69
N ALA A 466 4.33 4.78 10.91
CA ALA A 466 4.49 5.47 9.64
C ALA A 466 3.27 5.24 8.74
N ALA A 467 2.87 3.98 8.54
CA ALA A 467 1.70 3.62 7.74
C ALA A 467 0.39 4.22 8.27
N LYS A 468 0.16 4.20 9.59
CA LYS A 468 -1.04 4.80 10.19
C LYS A 468 -1.11 6.31 9.96
N ILE A 469 0.03 6.99 10.02
CA ILE A 469 0.15 8.44 9.90
C ILE A 469 0.09 8.85 8.43
N SER A 470 0.93 8.28 7.59
CA SER A 470 1.09 8.66 6.18
C SER A 470 0.02 8.05 5.26
N LYS A 471 -0.64 6.97 5.68
CA LYS A 471 -1.53 6.13 4.85
C LYS A 471 -0.80 5.35 3.75
N ALA A 472 0.53 5.27 3.78
CA ALA A 472 1.30 4.39 2.91
C ALA A 472 1.42 2.97 3.50
N SER A 473 1.54 1.97 2.63
CA SER A 473 1.74 0.57 2.96
C SER A 473 3.03 0.39 3.77
N PRO A 474 2.99 -0.23 4.97
CA PRO A 474 4.21 -0.52 5.72
C PRO A 474 5.05 -1.60 5.04
N TYR A 475 4.46 -2.43 4.16
CA TYR A 475 5.19 -3.42 3.37
C TYR A 475 6.01 -2.71 2.29
N HIS A 476 5.39 -1.76 1.58
CA HIS A 476 6.08 -0.89 0.64
C HIS A 476 7.23 -0.14 1.31
N LEU A 477 6.96 0.56 2.42
CA LEU A 477 7.97 1.33 3.15
C LEU A 477 9.14 0.45 3.61
N ALA A 478 8.88 -0.72 4.20
CA ALA A 478 9.93 -1.63 4.65
C ALA A 478 10.72 -2.23 3.48
N SER A 479 10.05 -2.59 2.38
CA SER A 479 10.69 -3.13 1.18
C SER A 479 11.60 -2.10 0.52
N ARG A 480 11.20 -0.82 0.47
CA ARG A 480 12.07 0.27 0.00
C ARG A 480 13.28 0.43 0.91
N VAL A 481 13.11 0.52 2.22
CA VAL A 481 14.26 0.59 3.16
C VAL A 481 15.23 -0.57 2.94
N LYS A 482 14.73 -1.79 2.75
CA LYS A 482 15.57 -2.94 2.45
C LYS A 482 16.36 -2.78 1.16
N GLN A 483 15.75 -2.25 0.11
CA GLN A 483 16.41 -2.02 -1.18
C GLN A 483 17.43 -0.87 -1.13
N GLU A 484 17.08 0.21 -0.43
CA GLU A 484 17.77 1.49 -0.50
C GLU A 484 18.99 1.59 0.40
N VAL A 485 18.95 0.95 1.58
CA VAL A 485 19.95 1.19 2.62
C VAL A 485 20.55 -0.08 3.21
N VAL A 486 20.06 -1.27 2.90
CA VAL A 486 20.67 -2.52 3.40
C VAL A 486 21.71 -3.00 2.40
N THR A 487 22.96 -3.15 2.87
CA THR A 487 24.09 -3.61 2.03
C THR A 487 24.47 -5.05 2.33
N SER A 488 24.14 -5.57 3.52
CA SER A 488 24.22 -6.99 3.86
C SER A 488 23.25 -7.32 5.01
N ALA A 489 23.23 -8.57 5.47
CA ALA A 489 22.44 -8.97 6.64
C ALA A 489 22.82 -8.21 7.93
N THR A 490 24.05 -7.67 8.01
CA THR A 490 24.59 -7.01 9.22
C THR A 490 25.01 -5.56 9.01
N THR A 491 25.03 -5.07 7.77
CA THR A 491 25.49 -3.71 7.43
C THR A 491 24.47 -2.91 6.61
N THR A 492 24.57 -1.59 6.72
CA THR A 492 23.73 -0.63 6.01
C THR A 492 24.58 0.45 5.33
N SER A 493 23.95 1.25 4.48
CA SER A 493 24.46 2.56 4.06
C SER A 493 24.74 3.46 5.28
N THR A 494 25.74 4.33 5.17
CA THR A 494 26.06 5.35 6.17
C THR A 494 24.93 6.39 6.33
N ALA A 495 24.00 6.46 5.37
CA ALA A 495 22.82 7.32 5.43
C ALA A 495 21.93 7.05 6.66
N VAL A 496 22.01 5.87 7.28
CA VAL A 496 21.14 5.44 8.38
C VAL A 496 21.88 5.09 9.68
N THR A 497 23.19 5.37 9.75
CA THR A 497 23.97 5.11 10.97
C THR A 497 23.94 6.29 11.94
N GLY A 498 23.75 7.51 11.43
CA GLY A 498 23.87 8.75 12.20
C GLY A 498 25.32 9.13 12.51
N THR A 499 26.30 8.46 11.90
CA THR A 499 27.74 8.62 12.20
C THR A 499 28.50 9.46 11.18
N VAL A 500 27.83 9.98 10.14
CA VAL A 500 28.47 10.81 9.12
C VAL A 500 28.88 12.15 9.72
N SER A 501 30.18 12.46 9.72
CA SER A 501 30.77 13.62 10.43
C SER A 501 30.18 14.98 10.03
N SER A 502 29.82 15.17 8.76
CA SER A 502 29.19 16.41 8.28
C SER A 502 27.74 16.58 8.73
N TYR A 503 27.07 15.50 9.14
CA TYR A 503 25.66 15.49 9.59
C TYR A 503 25.46 14.51 10.76
N PRO A 504 26.11 14.73 11.91
CA PRO A 504 26.08 13.80 13.03
C PRO A 504 24.65 13.69 13.59
N GLY A 505 24.23 12.46 13.87
CA GLY A 505 22.89 12.15 14.38
C GLY A 505 21.76 12.30 13.35
N ILE A 506 22.05 12.50 12.07
CA ILE A 506 21.03 12.59 11.01
C ILE A 506 20.88 11.25 10.29
N TYR A 507 19.63 10.86 10.06
CA TYR A 507 19.24 9.59 9.45
C TYR A 507 18.40 9.82 8.21
N ASN A 508 18.61 9.06 7.13
CA ASN A 508 17.79 9.07 5.92
C ASN A 508 17.52 7.65 5.42
N PHE A 509 16.40 7.06 5.84
CA PHE A 509 16.04 5.67 5.54
C PHE A 509 15.55 5.43 4.10
N TYR A 510 15.23 6.48 3.35
CA TYR A 510 14.64 6.37 2.02
C TYR A 510 15.43 7.13 0.94
N ASN A 511 16.69 7.49 1.23
CA ASN A 511 17.55 8.28 0.33
C ASN A 511 16.88 9.56 -0.23
N ILE A 512 15.96 10.17 0.53
CA ILE A 512 15.21 11.35 0.06
C ILE A 512 16.16 12.54 -0.06
N GLY A 513 16.21 13.15 -1.25
CA GLY A 513 17.13 14.25 -1.55
C GLY A 513 18.55 13.80 -1.92
N ALA A 514 18.81 12.50 -2.06
CA ALA A 514 20.07 11.96 -2.56
C ALA A 514 20.13 12.06 -4.10
N THR A 515 20.25 13.28 -4.62
CA THR A 515 20.35 13.54 -6.07
C THR A 515 21.72 13.14 -6.62
N SER A 516 21.79 12.83 -7.92
CA SER A 516 22.98 12.37 -8.64
C SER A 516 24.09 13.43 -8.71
N SER A 517 24.97 13.43 -7.70
CA SER A 517 26.31 14.03 -7.72
C SER A 517 27.33 12.97 -7.26
N SER A 518 28.61 13.31 -7.15
CA SER A 518 29.65 12.43 -6.59
C SER A 518 29.41 12.01 -5.12
N THR A 519 28.40 12.59 -4.43
CA THR A 519 28.16 12.40 -2.98
C THR A 519 26.66 12.28 -2.61
N PRO A 520 25.91 11.31 -3.19
CA PRO A 520 24.45 11.23 -3.03
C PRO A 520 23.99 11.10 -1.57
N VAL A 521 24.73 10.35 -0.74
CA VAL A 521 24.42 10.20 0.70
C VAL A 521 24.50 11.55 1.44
N LEU A 522 25.52 12.37 1.16
CA LEU A 522 25.68 13.67 1.81
C LEU A 522 24.54 14.64 1.41
N ASN A 523 24.10 14.61 0.16
CA ASN A 523 22.94 15.41 -0.28
C ASN A 523 21.65 14.98 0.43
N GLY A 524 21.43 13.66 0.55
CA GLY A 524 20.30 13.11 1.30
C GLY A 524 20.33 13.52 2.78
N LEU A 525 21.49 13.50 3.42
CA LEU A 525 21.65 13.92 4.81
C LEU A 525 21.50 15.44 4.99
N LYS A 526 21.99 16.24 4.03
CA LYS A 526 21.74 17.70 3.96
C LYS A 526 20.25 18.00 3.88
N TRP A 527 19.52 17.26 3.06
CA TRP A 527 18.07 17.42 2.95
C TRP A 527 17.38 17.01 4.26
N ALA A 528 17.79 15.92 4.88
CA ALA A 528 17.24 15.39 6.13
C ALA A 528 17.52 16.29 7.35
N SER A 529 18.62 17.04 7.36
CA SER A 529 19.03 17.93 8.46
C SER A 529 18.34 19.30 8.46
N ASN A 530 17.60 19.64 7.39
CA ASN A 530 16.98 20.95 7.25
C ASN A 530 15.86 21.17 8.29
N LYS A 531 16.03 22.18 9.15
CA LYS A 531 15.13 22.52 10.27
C LYS A 531 13.85 23.28 9.87
N LYS A 532 13.58 23.48 8.57
CA LYS A 532 12.41 24.26 8.13
C LYS A 532 11.11 23.66 8.68
N ALA A 533 10.45 24.43 9.53
CA ALA A 533 9.26 24.04 10.27
C ALA A 533 8.14 23.53 9.34
N GLY A 534 7.52 22.40 9.71
CA GLY A 534 6.37 21.83 9.02
C GLY A 534 6.66 20.75 7.97
N THR A 535 7.92 20.38 7.73
CA THR A 535 8.26 19.39 6.70
C THR A 535 8.61 18.02 7.30
N TYR A 536 7.61 17.15 7.42
CA TYR A 536 7.79 15.69 7.54
C TYR A 536 8.74 15.25 8.68
N LEU A 537 8.56 15.83 9.89
CA LEU A 537 9.39 15.54 11.08
C LEU A 537 10.89 15.85 10.94
N ARG A 538 11.32 16.65 9.96
CA ARG A 538 12.70 17.14 9.90
C ARG A 538 13.02 18.18 10.98
N PRO A 539 14.27 18.22 11.50
CA PRO A 539 15.41 17.38 11.12
C PRO A 539 15.27 15.93 11.59
N TRP A 540 15.75 14.98 10.79
CA TRP A 540 15.65 13.55 11.11
C TRP A 540 16.75 13.08 12.06
N THR A 541 16.65 13.53 13.32
CA THR A 541 17.66 13.33 14.37
C THR A 541 17.65 11.95 15.03
N ASP A 542 16.78 11.06 14.58
CA ASP A 542 16.67 9.68 15.04
C ASP A 542 15.95 8.81 13.99
N PRO A 543 16.03 7.47 14.08
CA PRO A 543 15.36 6.59 13.12
C PRO A 543 13.84 6.74 13.07
N TYR A 544 13.16 7.11 14.17
CA TYR A 544 11.71 7.29 14.16
C TYR A 544 11.31 8.47 13.27
N ARG A 545 11.97 9.63 13.44
CA ARG A 545 11.72 10.82 12.61
C ARG A 545 12.02 10.54 11.14
N SER A 546 13.09 9.81 10.84
CA SER A 546 13.46 9.46 9.46
C SER A 546 12.44 8.50 8.82
N ILE A 547 12.06 7.42 9.50
CA ILE A 547 11.12 6.41 8.99
C ILE A 547 9.71 7.00 8.83
N VAL A 548 9.18 7.67 9.86
CA VAL A 548 7.83 8.23 9.85
C VAL A 548 7.76 9.47 8.97
N GLY A 549 8.76 10.35 9.08
CA GLY A 549 8.85 11.56 8.27
C GLY A 549 9.01 11.24 6.78
N GLY A 550 9.96 10.37 6.43
CA GLY A 550 10.13 9.94 5.04
C GLY A 550 8.88 9.29 4.46
N ALA A 551 8.16 8.47 5.25
CA ALA A 551 6.89 7.92 4.81
C ALA A 551 5.80 8.98 4.56
N GLN A 552 5.77 10.06 5.37
CA GLN A 552 4.87 11.19 5.11
C GLN A 552 5.25 11.90 3.81
N TYR A 553 6.54 12.09 3.54
CA TYR A 553 7.02 12.70 2.29
C TYR A 553 6.60 11.86 1.08
N ILE A 554 6.96 10.56 1.06
CA ILE A 554 6.61 9.61 -0.01
C ILE A 554 5.10 9.61 -0.27
N SER A 555 4.30 9.49 0.79
CA SER A 555 2.85 9.42 0.64
C SER A 555 2.24 10.73 0.12
N SER A 556 2.71 11.88 0.63
CA SER A 556 2.09 13.18 0.36
C SER A 556 2.17 13.60 -1.12
N GLY A 557 3.21 13.16 -1.82
CA GLY A 557 3.42 13.45 -3.24
C GLY A 557 2.46 12.68 -4.12
N TYR A 558 2.34 11.36 -3.92
CA TYR A 558 1.73 10.45 -4.89
C TYR A 558 0.60 9.61 -4.31
N ILE A 559 0.89 8.76 -3.32
CA ILE A 559 -0.08 7.81 -2.73
C ILE A 559 -1.34 8.54 -2.22
N ALA A 560 -1.16 9.62 -1.45
CA ALA A 560 -2.27 10.42 -0.92
C ALA A 560 -3.01 11.24 -2.00
N LYS A 561 -2.49 11.30 -3.23
CA LYS A 561 -3.14 11.90 -4.41
C LYS A 561 -3.89 10.88 -5.26
N GLY A 562 -3.82 9.60 -4.91
CA GLY A 562 -4.46 8.50 -5.64
C GLY A 562 -3.54 7.80 -6.64
N GLN A 563 -2.28 8.23 -6.78
CA GLN A 563 -1.25 7.50 -7.53
C GLN A 563 -0.66 6.43 -6.60
N ASN A 564 -1.43 5.38 -6.36
CA ASN A 564 -1.20 4.41 -5.29
C ASN A 564 -0.69 3.05 -5.78
N THR A 565 -0.09 3.01 -6.97
CA THR A 565 0.71 1.90 -7.51
C THR A 565 1.88 2.49 -8.29
N CYS A 566 2.99 1.76 -8.45
CA CYS A 566 4.11 2.23 -9.28
C CYS A 566 3.66 2.55 -10.71
N TYR A 567 2.69 1.78 -11.25
CA TYR A 567 2.07 2.08 -12.54
C TYR A 567 1.40 3.46 -12.57
N LEU A 568 0.59 3.80 -11.55
CA LEU A 568 -0.12 5.08 -11.49
C LEU A 568 0.81 6.25 -11.16
N GLU A 569 1.92 6.00 -10.47
CA GLU A 569 2.99 6.98 -10.31
C GLU A 569 3.69 7.26 -11.65
N LYS A 570 3.85 6.25 -12.52
CA LYS A 570 4.50 6.38 -13.83
C LYS A 570 3.62 6.98 -14.93
N PHE A 571 2.43 6.46 -15.16
CA PHE A 571 1.57 6.88 -16.29
C PHE A 571 0.47 7.86 -15.89
N ASN A 572 0.31 8.13 -14.59
CA ASN A 572 -0.75 8.96 -14.00
C ASN A 572 -2.06 9.03 -14.78
N VAL A 573 -2.75 7.89 -14.87
CA VAL A 573 -4.10 7.82 -15.44
C VAL A 573 -5.20 8.10 -14.41
N THR A 574 -4.82 8.65 -13.26
CA THR A 574 -5.76 9.07 -12.22
C THR A 574 -6.43 10.39 -12.59
N SER A 575 -7.46 10.80 -11.84
CA SER A 575 -8.09 12.13 -12.02
C SER A 575 -7.19 13.29 -11.57
N TYR A 576 -6.21 13.04 -10.70
CA TYR A 576 -5.35 14.10 -10.17
C TYR A 576 -4.25 14.39 -11.17
N LYS A 577 -4.29 15.57 -11.80
CA LYS A 577 -3.26 16.02 -12.75
C LYS A 577 -2.93 14.97 -13.83
N ARG A 578 -3.97 14.32 -14.37
CA ARG A 578 -3.86 13.24 -15.35
C ARG A 578 -2.83 13.52 -16.45
N TYR A 579 -2.06 12.51 -16.86
CA TYR A 579 -0.97 12.57 -17.86
C TYR A 579 0.17 13.55 -17.53
N SER A 580 0.20 14.06 -16.30
CA SER A 580 1.27 14.89 -15.76
C SER A 580 1.55 14.45 -14.34
N HIS A 581 2.42 15.14 -13.59
CA HIS A 581 2.75 14.73 -12.21
C HIS A 581 3.18 13.25 -12.13
N GLN A 582 3.95 12.83 -13.13
CA GLN A 582 4.53 11.50 -13.18
C GLN A 582 5.81 11.51 -12.37
N TYR A 583 6.01 10.44 -11.60
CA TYR A 583 7.17 10.28 -10.74
C TYR A 583 8.45 10.01 -11.56
N MET A 584 8.32 9.41 -12.75
CA MET A 584 9.44 8.95 -13.58
C MET A 584 9.18 9.23 -15.06
N THR A 585 10.21 9.65 -15.80
CA THR A 585 10.19 9.86 -17.27
C THR A 585 10.54 8.59 -18.04
N ASN A 586 11.43 7.74 -17.53
CA ASN A 586 11.75 6.43 -18.12
C ASN A 586 10.47 5.57 -18.21
N VAL A 587 10.06 5.22 -19.43
CA VAL A 587 8.85 4.41 -19.72
C VAL A 587 8.89 3.03 -19.06
N GLU A 588 10.10 2.50 -18.81
CA GLU A 588 10.32 1.16 -18.24
C GLU A 588 10.26 1.15 -16.71
N ALA A 589 10.24 2.31 -16.07
CA ALA A 589 10.61 2.42 -14.66
C ALA A 589 9.64 1.69 -13.71
N ALA A 590 8.33 1.70 -13.99
CA ALA A 590 7.37 0.96 -13.17
C ALA A 590 7.60 -0.57 -13.25
N TYR A 591 8.01 -1.07 -14.42
CA TYR A 591 8.41 -2.46 -14.60
C TYR A 591 9.71 -2.75 -13.84
N GLU A 592 10.74 -1.91 -13.95
CA GLU A 592 12.01 -2.10 -13.24
C GLU A 592 11.81 -2.12 -11.71
N GLU A 593 11.03 -1.19 -11.17
CA GLU A 593 10.70 -1.15 -9.73
C GLU A 593 9.95 -2.41 -9.28
N SER A 594 9.12 -3.01 -10.14
CA SER A 594 8.44 -4.27 -9.82
C SER A 594 9.41 -5.43 -9.60
N ILE A 595 10.49 -5.49 -10.39
CA ILE A 595 11.55 -6.49 -10.27
C ILE A 595 12.28 -6.32 -8.94
N LYS A 596 12.59 -5.07 -8.57
CA LYS A 596 13.24 -4.77 -7.30
C LYS A 596 12.35 -5.13 -6.11
N THR A 597 11.04 -4.86 -6.18
CA THR A 597 10.08 -5.28 -5.16
C THR A 597 10.01 -6.80 -5.03
N LYS A 598 9.94 -7.56 -6.13
CA LYS A 598 9.97 -9.04 -6.08
C LYS A 598 11.25 -9.53 -5.41
N LYS A 599 12.41 -8.95 -5.76
CA LYS A 599 13.70 -9.27 -5.12
C LYS A 599 13.69 -8.96 -3.62
N ALA A 600 13.12 -7.82 -3.21
CA ALA A 600 13.05 -7.44 -1.80
C ALA A 600 12.19 -8.40 -0.96
N TYR A 601 11.10 -8.90 -1.55
CA TYR A 601 10.25 -9.93 -0.94
C TYR A 601 10.89 -11.30 -0.92
N ALA A 602 11.73 -11.65 -1.91
CA ALA A 602 12.50 -12.89 -1.97
C ALA A 602 11.65 -14.16 -1.69
N GLY A 603 10.43 -14.21 -2.22
CA GLY A 603 9.47 -15.31 -1.99
C GLY A 603 8.80 -15.35 -0.61
N MET A 604 9.29 -14.57 0.35
CA MET A 604 8.80 -14.60 1.74
C MET A 604 7.38 -14.03 1.88
N MET A 605 6.93 -13.25 0.89
CA MET A 605 5.60 -12.66 0.84
C MET A 605 4.63 -13.44 -0.06
N ASP A 606 5.04 -14.56 -0.64
CA ASP A 606 4.21 -15.33 -1.58
C ASP A 606 2.96 -15.92 -0.90
N LYS A 607 3.08 -16.27 0.39
CA LYS A 607 1.96 -16.71 1.25
C LYS A 607 1.28 -15.57 2.01
N SER A 608 1.71 -14.32 1.79
CA SER A 608 1.12 -13.15 2.41
C SER A 608 0.04 -12.54 1.52
N PRO A 609 -1.05 -12.02 2.10
CA PRO A 609 -2.02 -11.24 1.34
C PRO A 609 -1.38 -9.95 0.80
N LEU A 610 -1.43 -9.82 -0.51
CA LEU A 610 -1.10 -8.61 -1.26
C LEU A 610 -2.31 -8.23 -2.11
N VAL A 611 -2.49 -6.94 -2.34
CA VAL A 611 -3.54 -6.42 -3.22
C VAL A 611 -2.88 -5.74 -4.40
N PHE A 612 -3.30 -6.11 -5.60
CA PHE A 612 -2.87 -5.50 -6.84
C PHE A 612 -4.02 -4.72 -7.45
N SER A 613 -3.83 -3.42 -7.64
CA SER A 613 -4.79 -2.51 -8.24
C SER A 613 -4.42 -2.31 -9.72
N ILE A 614 -5.07 -3.08 -10.59
CA ILE A 614 -4.68 -3.26 -11.98
C ILE A 614 -5.54 -2.33 -12.86
N PRO A 615 -4.93 -1.41 -13.63
CA PRO A 615 -5.65 -0.54 -14.56
C PRO A 615 -6.46 -1.33 -15.60
N VAL A 616 -7.67 -0.85 -15.86
CA VAL A 616 -8.51 -1.30 -16.97
C VAL A 616 -8.98 -0.06 -17.73
N TYR A 617 -8.67 -0.04 -19.03
CA TYR A 617 -9.06 1.02 -19.95
C TYR A 617 -10.30 0.62 -20.74
N GLU A 618 -10.99 1.63 -21.26
CA GLU A 618 -12.08 1.44 -22.22
C GLU A 618 -11.49 1.21 -23.61
N ASN A 619 -12.17 0.44 -24.45
CA ASN A 619 -11.79 0.19 -25.85
C ASN A 619 -10.35 -0.31 -26.06
N MET A 620 -9.84 -1.15 -25.16
CA MET A 620 -8.54 -1.79 -25.34
C MET A 620 -8.53 -2.72 -26.57
N PRO A 621 -7.37 -2.89 -27.25
CA PRO A 621 -7.24 -3.83 -28.34
C PRO A 621 -7.49 -5.27 -27.86
N ALA A 622 -8.01 -6.11 -28.75
CA ALA A 622 -8.33 -7.51 -28.44
C ALA A 622 -7.10 -8.28 -27.93
N ALA A 623 -5.97 -8.12 -28.62
CA ALA A 623 -4.68 -8.65 -28.20
C ALA A 623 -3.91 -7.64 -27.34
N ASN A 624 -2.93 -8.14 -26.58
CA ASN A 624 -2.00 -7.30 -25.84
C ASN A 624 -1.13 -6.49 -26.82
N SER A 625 -0.74 -5.29 -26.40
CA SER A 625 0.21 -4.48 -27.17
C SER A 625 1.55 -5.22 -27.25
N PRO A 626 2.05 -5.56 -28.46
CA PRO A 626 3.26 -6.36 -28.62
C PRO A 626 4.51 -5.56 -28.27
N MET A 627 5.56 -6.28 -27.88
CA MET A 627 6.89 -5.69 -27.72
C MET A 627 7.39 -5.17 -29.08
N PRO A 628 7.91 -3.93 -29.17
CA PRO A 628 8.56 -3.44 -30.39
C PRO A 628 9.71 -4.36 -30.81
N LYS A 629 9.76 -4.68 -32.11
CA LYS A 629 10.77 -5.58 -32.71
C LYS A 629 11.90 -4.79 -33.35
#